data_AF-S4GMU7-F1
#
_entry.id   AF-S4GMU7-F1
#
_cell.length_a   1.000
_cell.length_b   1.000
_cell.length_c   1.000
_cell.angle_alpha   90.00
_cell.angle_beta   90.00
_cell.angle_gamma   90.00
#
_symmetry.space_group_name_H-M   'P 1'
#
loop_
_entity.id
_entity.type
_entity.pdbx_description
1 polymer ?
#
loop_
_entity_poly.entity_id
_entity_poly.type
_entity_poly.pdbx_seq_one_letter_code
_entity_poly.pdbx_strand_id
1 'polypeptide(L)' 'MQVTMRIERYADQGRCVGHLEGRVVFVRFALPGELVVVRMDEPMRAKAHFFTGEVVEVLEPSADRVEPQWKL' A
#
# COMPACT_ATOMS: atom_id res chain seq x y z
N MET A 1 2.63 11.75 5.53
CA MET A 1 2.95 12.05 4.10
C MET A 1 2.16 11.13 3.16
N GLN A 2 1.86 11.55 1.91
CA GLN A 2 1.23 10.69 0.89
C GLN A 2 2.19 10.43 -0.28
N VAL A 3 2.13 9.22 -0.85
CA VAL A 3 3.00 8.77 -1.94
C VAL A 3 2.22 7.92 -2.93
N THR A 4 2.36 8.20 -4.22
CA THR A 4 1.80 7.36 -5.27
C THR A 4 2.77 6.22 -5.60
N MET A 5 2.30 4.97 -5.60
CA MET A 5 3.13 3.82 -5.96
C MET A 5 2.34 2.69 -6.63
N ARG A 6 3.05 1.88 -7.41
CA ARG A 6 2.55 0.62 -7.96
C ARG A 6 2.70 -0.48 -6.91
N ILE A 7 1.66 -1.27 -6.72
CA ILE A 7 1.69 -2.42 -5.81
C ILE A 7 2.18 -3.66 -6.56
N GLU A 8 3.18 -4.34 -6.01
CA GLU A 8 3.91 -5.37 -6.74
C GLU A 8 3.38 -6.78 -6.47
N ARG A 9 3.20 -7.12 -5.19
CA ARG A 9 2.83 -8.49 -4.78
C ARG A 9 2.26 -8.51 -3.36
N TYR A 10 1.66 -9.65 -3.02
CA TYR A 10 1.23 -9.97 -1.67
C TYR A 10 2.41 -10.10 -0.70
N ALA A 11 2.13 -9.83 0.57
CA ALA A 11 3.01 -10.04 1.72
C ALA A 11 2.25 -10.80 2.82
N ASP A 12 2.62 -10.56 4.08
CA ASP A 12 2.00 -11.18 5.24
C ASP A 12 0.72 -10.44 5.68
N GLN A 13 -0.16 -11.15 6.39
CA GLN A 13 -1.31 -10.56 7.10
C GLN A 13 -2.24 -9.70 6.21
N GLY A 14 -2.43 -10.10 4.95
CA GLY A 14 -3.31 -9.38 4.01
C GLY A 14 -2.75 -8.04 3.53
N ARG A 15 -1.46 -7.76 3.77
CA ARG A 15 -0.75 -6.60 3.23
C ARG A 15 -0.15 -6.92 1.87
N CYS A 16 0.08 -5.89 1.09
CA CYS A 16 0.87 -5.95 -0.14
C CYS A 16 2.13 -5.10 0.01
N VAL A 17 3.03 -5.15 -0.97
CA VAL A 17 4.25 -4.33 -0.98
C VAL A 17 4.34 -3.41 -2.17
N GLY A 18 4.95 -2.26 -1.93
CA GLY A 18 5.59 -1.41 -2.94
C GLY A 18 6.97 -0.98 -2.45
N HIS A 19 7.71 -0.24 -3.27
CA HIS A 19 9.02 0.29 -2.89
C HIS A 19 9.04 1.81 -2.96
N LEU A 20 9.70 2.42 -1.98
CA LEU A 20 9.95 3.85 -1.93
C LEU A 20 11.40 4.07 -1.51
N GLU A 21 12.18 4.74 -2.36
CA GLU A 21 13.60 5.06 -2.10
C GLU A 21 14.42 3.83 -1.67
N GLY A 22 14.23 2.69 -2.32
CA GLY A 22 14.94 1.44 -2.02
C GLY A 22 14.49 0.73 -0.75
N ARG A 23 13.45 1.21 -0.07
CA ARG A 23 12.86 0.58 1.11
C ARG A 23 11.52 -0.05 0.77
N VAL A 24 11.24 -1.18 1.41
CA VAL A 24 9.93 -1.84 1.31
C VAL A 24 8.89 -1.02 2.06
N VAL A 25 7.73 -0.84 1.44
CA VAL A 25 6.54 -0.28 2.07
C VAL A 25 5.49 -1.38 2.13
N PHE A 26 5.08 -1.75 3.34
CA PHE A 26 3.93 -2.64 3.54
C PHE A 26 2.65 -1.83 3.49
N VAL A 27 1.81 -2.10 2.50
CA VAL A 27 0.61 -1.34 2.18
C VAL A 27 -0.64 -2.17 2.53
N ARG A 28 -1.51 -1.58 3.34
CA ARG A 28 -2.84 -2.13 3.66
C ARG A 28 -3.87 -1.70 2.60
N PHE A 29 -4.89 -2.54 2.36
CA PHE A 29 -6.03 -2.30 1.46
C PHE A 29 -5.67 -2.19 -0.04
N ALA A 30 -4.55 -2.80 -0.42
CA ALA A 30 -4.03 -2.83 -1.78
C ALA A 30 -4.10 -4.25 -2.37
N LEU A 31 -4.18 -4.33 -3.70
CA LEU A 31 -3.99 -5.55 -4.48
C LEU A 31 -2.77 -5.40 -5.41
N PRO A 32 -2.09 -6.50 -5.77
CA PRO A 32 -1.03 -6.46 -6.77
C PRO A 32 -1.51 -5.90 -8.11
N GLY A 33 -0.64 -5.13 -8.78
CA GLY A 33 -0.91 -4.48 -10.07
C GLY A 33 -1.48 -3.06 -9.98
N GLU A 34 -2.01 -2.67 -8.81
CA GLU A 34 -2.69 -1.38 -8.66
C GLU A 34 -1.73 -0.19 -8.64
N LEU A 35 -2.21 0.95 -9.14
CA LEU A 35 -1.61 2.26 -8.89
C LEU A 35 -2.44 2.97 -7.81
N VAL A 36 -1.83 3.27 -6.67
CA VAL A 36 -2.54 3.78 -5.50
C VAL A 36 -1.82 4.97 -4.87
N VAL A 37 -2.59 5.82 -4.19
CA VAL A 37 -2.06 6.83 -3.27
C VAL A 37 -2.05 6.22 -1.87
N VAL A 38 -0.86 6.15 -1.27
CA VAL A 38 -0.64 5.58 0.05
C VAL A 38 -0.37 6.70 1.04
N ARG A 39 -1.14 6.73 2.14
CA ARG A 39 -0.80 7.52 3.33
C ARG A 39 0.20 6.71 4.16
N MET A 40 1.40 7.26 4.31
CA MET A 40 2.47 6.66 5.11
C MET A 40 2.19 6.86 6.60
N ASP A 41 2.42 5.82 7.39
CA ASP A 41 2.28 5.88 8.85
C ASP A 41 3.39 6.76 9.45
N GLU A 42 3.04 7.58 10.45
CA GLU A 42 3.96 8.50 11.11
C GLU A 42 4.32 8.02 12.53
N PRO A 43 5.55 8.27 13.02
CA PRO A 43 6.64 8.98 12.34
C PRO A 43 7.45 8.06 11.39
N MET A 44 7.74 8.55 10.19
CA MET A 44 8.68 7.89 9.29
C MET A 44 10.12 8.13 9.77
N ARG A 45 10.73 7.11 10.37
CA ARG A 45 12.12 7.22 10.83
C ARG A 45 13.08 6.98 9.67
N ALA A 46 14.04 7.88 9.47
CA ALA A 46 15.03 7.76 8.39
C ALA A 46 15.83 6.44 8.42
N LYS A 47 16.10 5.90 9.61
CA LYS A 47 16.80 4.63 9.82
C LYS A 47 15.89 3.38 9.81
N ALA A 48 14.60 3.53 9.50
CA ALA A 48 13.71 2.38 9.42
C ALA A 48 14.07 1.50 8.21
N HIS A 49 14.08 0.19 8.43
CA HIS A 49 14.34 -0.80 7.37
C HIS A 49 13.18 -0.93 6.38
N PHE A 50 11.96 -0.61 6.84
CA PHE A 50 10.74 -0.63 6.05
C PHE A 50 9.80 0.46 6.55
N PHE A 51 8.79 0.75 5.76
CA PHE A 51 7.67 1.59 6.15
C PHE A 51 6.36 0.83 6.07
N THR A 52 5.34 1.41 6.68
CA THR A 52 3.97 0.94 6.59
C THR A 52 3.08 2.09 6.15
N GLY A 53 1.97 1.76 5.52
CA GLY A 53 0.97 2.73 5.12
C GLY A 53 -0.30 2.05 4.64
N GLU A 54 -1.25 2.86 4.24
CA GLU A 54 -2.55 2.40 3.75
C GLU A 54 -2.99 3.17 2.53
N VAL A 55 -3.69 2.47 1.65
CA VAL A 55 -4.31 3.08 0.48
C VAL A 55 -5.40 4.05 0.94
N VAL A 56 -5.31 5.29 0.47
CA VAL A 56 -6.36 6.31 0.63
C VAL A 56 -7.09 6.59 -0.68
N GLU A 57 -6.49 6.25 -1.81
CA GLU A 57 -7.08 6.39 -3.13
C GLU A 57 -6.51 5.34 -4.08
N VAL A 58 -7.37 4.77 -4.94
CA VAL A 58 -6.99 3.80 -5.97
C VAL A 58 -7.13 4.48 -7.33
N LEU A 59 -6.02 4.69 -8.03
CA LEU A 59 -5.97 5.37 -9.32
C LEU A 59 -6.18 4.39 -10.48
N GLU A 60 -5.52 3.23 -10.40
CA GLU A 60 -5.70 2.12 -11.34
C GLU A 60 -6.06 0.86 -10.54
N PRO A 61 -7.35 0.46 -10.48
CA PRO A 61 -7.77 -0.70 -9.72
C PRO A 61 -7.38 -2.02 -10.42
N SER A 62 -7.12 -3.06 -9.63
CA SER A 62 -6.95 -4.42 -10.16
C SER A 62 -8.30 -4.95 -10.66
N ALA A 63 -8.27 -5.85 -11.64
CA ALA A 63 -9.46 -6.57 -12.10
C ALA A 63 -10.09 -7.42 -10.97
N ASP A 64 -9.30 -7.78 -9.96
CA ASP A 64 -9.75 -8.55 -8.80
C ASP A 64 -10.30 -7.66 -7.67
N ARG A 65 -10.27 -6.32 -7.83
CA ARG A 65 -10.81 -5.40 -6.81
C ARG A 65 -12.33 -5.54 -6.75
N VAL A 66 -12.82 -5.79 -5.55
CA VAL A 66 -14.25 -5.87 -5.26
C VAL A 66 -14.61 -4.87 -4.15
N GLU A 67 -15.87 -4.45 -4.17
CA GLU A 67 -16.43 -3.68 -3.06
C GLU A 67 -16.52 -4.59 -1.81
N PRO A 68 -16.00 -4.15 -0.65
CA PRO A 68 -16.12 -4.89 0.60
C PRO A 68 -17.60 -5.21 0.88
N GLN A 69 -17.89 -6.51 1.06
CA GLN A 69 -19.26 -6.94 1.37
C GLN A 69 -19.68 -6.53 2.79
N TRP A 70 -18.69 -6.29 3.65
CA TRP A 70 -18.88 -5.84 5.03
C TRP A 70 -18.63 -4.33 5.13
N LYS A 71 -19.58 -3.60 5.72
CA LYS A 71 -19.63 -2.13 5.71
C LYS A 71 -19.07 -1.45 6.98
N LEU A 72 -18.44 -2.22 7.87
CA LEU A 72 -18.00 -1.75 9.20
C LEU A 72 -16.48 -1.77 9.32
#